data_AF-A0A1H3PCJ0-F1
#
_entry.id   AF-A0A1H3PCJ0-F1
#
_cell.length_a   1.000
_cell.length_b   1.000
_cell.length_c   1.000
_cell.angle_alpha   90.00
_cell.angle_beta   90.00
_cell.angle_gamma   90.00
#
_symmetry.space_group_name_H-M   'P 1'
#
loop_
_entity.id
_entity.type
_entity.pdbx_description
1 polymer ?
#
loop_
_entity_poly.entity_id
_entity_poly.type
_entity_poly.pdbx_seq_one_letter_code
_entity_poly.pdbx_strand_id
1 'polypeptide(L)'
;MNMHKHIRLTPLDRQELWQLYQTRCWKVSQLAERFRVSRPTVYAVLKRARLKEFVPRDSTNQRFKTIQYGLKRLAKVEQSIQERLKREAKRYNKSYPG
;
A
#
# COMPACT_ATOMS: atom_id res chain seq x y z
N MET A 1 6.34 -6.85 -7.05
CA MET A 1 5.60 -6.48 -5.82
C MET A 1 6.41 -5.47 -5.04
N ASN A 2 5.88 -4.27 -4.77
CA ASN A 2 6.59 -3.29 -3.96
C ASN A 2 6.36 -3.62 -2.48
N MET A 3 7.33 -4.27 -1.84
CA MET A 3 7.21 -4.75 -0.47
C MET A 3 7.73 -3.68 0.49
N HIS A 4 6.85 -3.23 1.39
CA HIS A 4 7.22 -2.28 2.42
C HIS A 4 8.24 -2.89 3.40
N LYS A 5 9.26 -2.11 3.80
CA LYS A 5 10.37 -2.53 4.69
C LYS A 5 9.94 -3.13 6.04
N HIS A 6 8.72 -2.87 6.48
CA HIS A 6 8.16 -3.38 7.74
C HIS A 6 7.18 -4.55 7.56
N ILE A 7 7.16 -5.19 6.40
CA ILE A 7 6.41 -6.44 6.21
C ILE A 7 7.05 -7.54 7.05
N ARG A 8 6.29 -8.08 8.02
CA ARG A 8 6.75 -9.16 8.90
C ARG A 8 6.69 -10.55 8.27
N LEU A 9 5.81 -10.75 7.29
CA LEU A 9 5.61 -12.02 6.58
C LEU A 9 5.43 -11.75 5.11
N THR A 10 6.32 -12.32 4.31
CA THR A 10 6.25 -12.27 2.84
C THR A 10 5.06 -13.09 2.34
N PRO A 11 4.62 -12.91 1.07
CA PRO A 11 3.56 -13.72 0.50
C PRO A 11 3.86 -15.23 0.54
N LEU A 12 5.13 -15.58 0.33
CA LEU A 12 5.61 -16.96 0.39
C LEU A 12 5.47 -17.51 1.81
N ASP A 13 5.91 -16.77 2.82
CA ASP A 13 5.77 -17.17 4.23
C ASP A 13 4.29 -17.38 4.60
N ARG A 14 3.39 -16.55 4.07
CA ARG A 14 1.95 -16.69 4.33
C ARG A 14 1.35 -17.92 3.67
N GLN A 15 1.85 -18.30 2.49
CA GLN A 15 1.45 -19.55 1.82
C GLN A 15 1.97 -20.76 2.59
N GLU A 16 3.25 -20.75 2.99
CA GLU A 16 3.85 -21.81 3.78
C GLU A 16 3.13 -21.97 5.12
N LEU A 17 2.87 -20.86 5.83
CA LEU A 17 2.09 -20.85 7.08
C LEU A 17 0.71 -21.48 6.87
N TRP A 18 0.04 -21.19 5.75
CA TRP A 18 -1.26 -21.78 5.44
C TRP A 18 -1.18 -23.28 5.15
N GLN A 19 -0.18 -23.71 4.37
CA GLN A 19 0.06 -25.14 4.10
C GLN A 19 0.32 -25.91 5.39
N LEU A 20 1.21 -25.40 6.25
CA LEU A 20 1.51 -26.00 7.55
C LEU A 20 0.26 -26.06 8.44
N TYR A 21 -0.54 -25.00 8.47
CA TYR A 21 -1.79 -24.99 9.23
C TYR A 21 -2.80 -26.03 8.71
N GLN A 22 -2.87 -26.25 7.39
CA GLN A 22 -3.76 -27.25 6.80
C GLN A 22 -3.42 -28.68 7.22
N THR A 23 -2.14 -29.00 7.46
CA THR A 23 -1.73 -30.33 7.93
C THR A 23 -2.30 -30.71 9.30
N ARG A 24 -2.87 -29.76 10.07
CA ARG A 24 -3.40 -29.93 11.43
C ARG A 24 -2.39 -30.40 12.49
N CYS A 25 -1.14 -30.65 12.12
CA CYS A 25 -0.06 -31.03 13.04
C CYS A 25 0.53 -29.85 13.81
N TRP A 26 0.30 -28.62 13.36
CA TRP A 26 0.93 -27.41 13.90
C TRP A 26 -0.03 -26.61 14.77
N LYS A 27 0.40 -26.33 16.01
CA LYS A 27 -0.29 -25.37 16.88
C LYS A 27 0.06 -23.94 16.49
N VAL A 28 -0.87 -23.00 16.74
CA VAL A 28 -0.65 -21.57 16.46
C VAL A 28 0.55 -21.00 17.23
N SER A 29 0.84 -21.50 18.43
CA SER A 29 2.03 -21.11 19.20
C SER A 29 3.33 -21.49 18.48
N GLN A 30 3.41 -22.72 17.94
CA GLN A 30 4.58 -23.20 17.21
C GLN A 30 4.78 -22.45 15.90
N LEU A 31 3.68 -22.12 15.21
CA LEU A 31 3.73 -21.29 13.99
C LEU A 31 4.24 -19.87 14.31
N ALA A 32 3.79 -19.28 15.42
CA ALA A 32 4.24 -17.95 15.85
C ALA A 32 5.75 -17.94 16.13
N GLU A 33 6.27 -18.97 16.79
CA GLU A 33 7.70 -19.14 17.06
C GLU A 33 8.51 -19.37 15.78
N ARG A 34 8.09 -20.30 14.92
CA ARG A 34 8.75 -20.62 13.64
C ARG A 34 8.90 -19.38 12.75
N PHE A 35 7.84 -18.60 12.62
CA PHE A 35 7.82 -17.41 11.77
C PHE A 35 8.25 -16.13 12.51
N ARG A 36 8.68 -16.22 13.78
CA ARG A 36 9.13 -15.07 14.61
C ARG A 36 8.12 -13.92 14.64
N VAL A 37 6.84 -14.26 14.71
CA VAL A 37 5.73 -13.29 14.75
C VAL A 37 4.85 -13.53 15.97
N SER A 38 4.10 -12.49 16.34
CA SER A 38 3.11 -12.63 17.41
C SER A 38 1.94 -13.54 17.00
N ARG A 39 1.36 -14.27 17.96
CA ARG A 39 0.17 -15.10 17.74
C ARG A 39 -1.00 -14.34 17.07
N PRO A 40 -1.31 -13.07 17.43
CA PRO A 40 -2.31 -12.27 16.73
C PRO A 40 -2.02 -12.11 15.23
N THR A 41 -0.75 -11.96 14.85
CA THR A 41 -0.33 -11.89 13.43
C THR A 41 -0.67 -13.19 12.71
N VAL A 42 -0.39 -14.34 13.32
CA VAL A 42 -0.74 -15.66 12.76
C VAL A 42 -2.25 -15.78 12.57
N TYR A 43 -3.06 -15.44 13.57
CA TYR A 43 -4.53 -15.47 13.43
C TYR A 43 -5.04 -14.56 12.31
N ALA A 44 -4.49 -13.35 12.19
CA ALA A 44 -4.86 -12.42 11.13
C ALA A 44 -4.49 -12.94 9.73
N VAL A 45 -3.32 -13.57 9.59
CA VAL A 45 -2.90 -14.22 8.34
C VAL A 45 -3.80 -15.41 8.02
N LEU A 46 -4.08 -16.29 8.99
CA LEU A 46 -4.96 -17.45 8.79
C LEU A 46 -6.38 -17.04 8.36
N LYS A 47 -6.94 -15.98 8.98
CA LYS A 47 -8.25 -15.42 8.59
C LYS A 47 -8.28 -15.04 7.11
N ARG A 48 -7.19 -14.47 6.59
CA ARG A 48 -7.05 -14.04 5.20
C ARG A 48 -6.70 -15.19 4.25
N ALA A 49 -5.84 -16.10 4.69
CA ALA A 49 -5.43 -17.28 3.94
C ALA A 49 -6.63 -18.19 3.62
N ARG A 50 -7.64 -18.24 4.49
CA ARG A 50 -8.94 -18.90 4.21
C ARG A 50 -9.63 -18.35 2.96
N LEU A 51 -9.45 -17.07 2.66
CA LEU A 51 -9.95 -16.41 1.45
C LEU A 51 -8.95 -16.48 0.28
N LYS A 52 -7.88 -17.27 0.40
CA LYS A 52 -6.75 -17.35 -0.53
C LYS A 52 -6.02 -16.02 -0.75
N GLU A 53 -6.11 -15.11 0.20
CA GLU A 53 -5.40 -13.82 0.15
C GLU A 53 -4.03 -13.91 0.84
N PHE A 54 -2.97 -14.08 0.05
CA PHE A 54 -1.59 -14.14 0.55
C PHE A 54 -0.83 -12.82 0.35
N VAL A 55 -1.24 -12.00 -0.61
CA VAL A 55 -0.57 -10.73 -0.92
C VAL A 55 -0.91 -9.66 0.15
N PRO A 56 0.06 -8.82 0.57
CA PRO A 56 -0.23 -7.63 1.36
C PRO A 56 -1.25 -6.74 0.64
N ARG A 57 -2.30 -6.33 1.34
CA ARG A 57 -3.27 -5.37 0.80
C ARG A 57 -2.67 -3.98 0.76
N ASP A 58 -3.08 -3.21 -0.25
CA ASP A 58 -2.80 -1.79 -0.28
C ASP A 58 -3.51 -1.10 0.89
N SER A 59 -2.74 -0.36 1.69
CA SER A 59 -3.28 0.45 2.80
C SER A 59 -3.86 1.79 2.33
N THR A 60 -3.96 2.00 1.02
CA THR A 60 -4.53 3.23 0.45
C THR A 60 -5.97 3.38 0.90
N ASN A 61 -6.23 4.47 1.64
CA ASN A 61 -7.55 4.80 2.16
C ASN A 61 -8.56 4.88 0.99
N GLN A 62 -9.76 4.32 1.19
CA GLN A 62 -10.82 4.31 0.18
C GLN A 62 -11.17 5.72 -0.32
N ARG A 63 -11.09 6.74 0.55
CA ARG A 63 -11.27 8.16 0.20
C ARG A 63 -10.40 8.57 -0.98
N PHE A 64 -9.17 8.08 -1.08
CA PHE A 64 -8.23 8.44 -2.14
C PHE A 64 -8.42 7.65 -3.42
N LYS A 65 -9.17 6.53 -3.37
CA LYS A 65 -9.50 5.70 -4.53
C LYS A 65 -10.77 6.19 -5.25
N THR A 66 -11.50 7.15 -4.69
CA THR A 66 -12.74 7.64 -5.29
C THR A 66 -12.48 8.60 -6.46
N ILE A 67 -13.36 8.55 -7.47
CA ILE A 67 -13.36 9.47 -8.61
C ILE A 67 -13.43 10.92 -8.12
N GLN A 68 -14.27 11.19 -7.10
CA GLN A 68 -14.40 12.52 -6.51
C GLN A 68 -13.06 13.08 -6.01
N TYR A 69 -12.26 12.26 -5.31
CA TYR A 69 -10.93 12.69 -4.88
C TYR A 69 -9.97 12.84 -6.06
N GLY A 70 -10.05 11.94 -7.05
CA GLY A 70 -9.30 12.02 -8.30
C GLY A 70 -9.50 13.36 -9.01
N LEU A 71 -10.75 13.78 -9.22
CA LEU A 71 -11.09 15.06 -9.85
C LEU A 71 -10.61 16.26 -9.03
N LYS A 72 -10.78 16.24 -7.70
CA LYS A 72 -10.26 17.29 -6.82
C LYS A 72 -8.74 17.43 -6.91
N ARG A 73 -8.02 16.29 -6.95
CA ARG A 73 -6.56 16.29 -7.10
C ARG A 73 -6.17 16.79 -8.49
N LEU A 74 -6.85 16.36 -9.55
CA LEU A 74 -6.59 16.77 -10.92
C LEU A 74 -6.70 18.28 -11.08
N ALA A 75 -7.83 18.86 -10.65
CA ALA A 75 -8.05 20.31 -10.70
C ALA A 75 -6.96 21.10 -9.95
N LYS A 76 -6.54 20.61 -8.78
CA LYS A 76 -5.44 21.23 -8.01
C LYS A 76 -4.11 21.19 -8.78
N VAL A 77 -3.81 20.08 -9.45
CA VAL A 77 -2.58 19.93 -10.23
C VAL A 77 -2.62 20.83 -11.47
N GLU A 78 -3.73 20.84 -12.21
CA GLU A 78 -3.92 21.69 -13.38
C GLU A 78 -3.77 23.17 -13.03
N GLN A 79 -4.39 23.62 -11.94
CA GLN A 79 -4.25 24.99 -11.44
C GLN A 79 -2.78 25.32 -11.15
N SER A 80 -2.05 24.44 -10.46
CA SER A 80 -0.63 24.67 -10.15
C SER A 80 0.25 24.76 -11.40
N ILE A 81 -0.04 23.96 -12.44
CA ILE A 81 0.65 24.00 -13.72
C ILE A 81 0.35 25.32 -14.43
N GLN A 82 -0.92 25.72 -14.49
CA GLN A 82 -1.34 26.97 -15.13
C GLN A 82 -0.71 28.19 -14.45
N GLU A 83 -0.66 28.22 -13.11
CA GLU A 83 -0.02 29.28 -12.34
C GLU A 83 1.49 29.36 -12.59
N ARG A 84 2.15 28.21 -12.73
CA ARG A 84 3.58 28.16 -13.10
C ARG A 84 3.81 28.72 -14.51
N LEU A 85 3.03 28.28 -15.50
CA LEU A 85 3.14 28.76 -16.88
C LEU A 85 2.86 30.27 -16.99
N LYS A 86 1.84 30.78 -16.27
CA LYS A 86 1.56 32.22 -16.20
C LYS A 86 2.73 33.02 -15.62
N ARG A 87 3.40 32.50 -14.58
CA ARG A 87 4.58 33.13 -13.97
C ARG A 87 5.77 33.15 -14.94
N GLU A 88 6.01 32.05 -15.64
CA GLU A 88 7.06 31.96 -16.66
C GLU A 88 6.79 32.93 -17.82
N ALA A 89 5.57 32.96 -18.36
CA ALA A 89 5.18 33.91 -19.41
C ALA A 89 5.38 35.37 -18.99
N LYS A 90 4.98 35.73 -17.75
CA LYS A 90 5.20 37.08 -17.20
C LYS A 90 6.69 37.43 -17.03
N ARG A 91 7.55 36.43 -16.81
CA ARG A 91 9.01 36.64 -16.69
C ARG A 91 9.62 37.07 -18.02
N TYR A 92 9.20 36.46 -19.13
CA TYR A 92 9.76 36.71 -20.46
C TYR A 92 9.05 37.87 -21.20
N ASN A 93 7.75 38.07 -20.97
CA ASN A 93 6.99 39.20 -21.52
C ASN A 93 7.13 40.44 -20.64
N LYS A 94 8.35 40.99 -20.52
CA LYS A 94 8.59 42.28 -19.85
C LYS A 94 8.74 43.38 -20.91
N SER A 95 8.09 44.52 -20.69
CA SER A 95 8.15 45.70 -21.57
C SER A 95 9.43 46.52 -21.41
N TYR A 96 10.24 46.19 -20.42
CA TYR A 96 11.53 46.83 -20.16
C TYR A 96 12.61 45.76 -20.13
N PRO A 97 13.76 45.99 -20.78
CA PRO A 97 14.88 45.06 -20.72
C PRO A 97 15.50 45.11 -19.32
N GLY A 98 15.71 43.93 -18.75
CA GLY A 98 16.69 43.68 -17.70
C GLY A 98 17.67 42.65 -18.22
#